data_AF-A0A3D0H7I7-F1
#
_entry.id   AF-A0A3D0H7I7-F1
#
_cell.length_a   1.000
_cell.length_b   1.000
_cell.length_c   1.000
_cell.angle_alpha   90.00
_cell.angle_beta   90.00
_cell.angle_gamma   90.00
#
_symmetry.space_group_name_H-M   'P 1'
#
loop_
_entity.id
_entity.type
_entity.pdbx_description
1 polymer ?
#
loop_
_entity_poly.entity_id
_entity_poly.type
_entity_poly.pdbx_seq_one_letter_code
_entity_poly.pdbx_strand_id
1 'polypeptide(L)'
;MHTKRGSFCAGAGGNGKNAFHCFFCGLAITSSDRFTTISHSNIHCFTNPSGLRCEIYTFSSCPGAIPYGQPTDEHSWFPEFRWSLALCRQCKNHLGWHYTSISELSKPRGFWGLLSYHLRTR
;
A
#
# COMPACT_ATOMS: atom_id res chain seq x y z
N MET A 1 4.06 16.02 18.41
CA MET A 1 4.34 14.71 17.78
C MET A 1 3.14 13.79 18.01
N HIS A 2 2.14 13.84 17.13
CA HIS A 2 0.98 12.96 17.24
C HIS A 2 1.35 11.59 16.66
N THR A 3 1.48 10.60 17.52
CA THR A 3 1.63 9.19 17.12
C THR A 3 0.38 8.79 16.34
N LYS A 4 0.52 8.57 15.03
CA LYS A 4 -0.52 7.98 14.21
C LYS A 4 -0.70 6.53 14.66
N ARG A 5 -1.58 6.29 15.64
CA ARG A 5 -1.92 4.94 16.08
C ARG A 5 -2.68 4.26 14.94
N GLY A 6 -1.96 3.44 14.16
CA GLY A 6 -2.61 2.43 13.34
C GLY A 6 -3.32 1.46 14.28
N SER A 7 -4.62 1.27 14.11
CA SER A 7 -5.30 0.17 14.79
C SER A 7 -4.88 -1.13 14.11
N PHE A 8 -4.52 -2.14 14.91
CA PHE A 8 -4.16 -3.47 14.42
C PHE A 8 -5.39 -4.10 13.77
N CYS A 9 -5.31 -4.29 12.46
CA CYS A 9 -6.23 -5.11 11.68
C CYS A 9 -5.53 -6.47 11.48
N ALA A 10 -6.23 -7.59 11.70
CA ALA A 10 -5.64 -8.93 11.60
C ALA A 10 -5.02 -9.13 10.21
N GLY A 11 -3.77 -9.59 10.14
CA GLY A 11 -3.06 -9.76 8.87
C GLY A 11 -3.70 -10.83 7.97
N ALA A 12 -3.63 -10.64 6.65
CA ALA A 12 -4.06 -11.62 5.67
C ALA A 12 -2.97 -12.65 5.36
N GLY A 13 -3.33 -13.92 5.19
CA GLY A 13 -2.39 -14.94 4.73
C GLY A 13 -2.04 -14.77 3.25
N GLY A 14 -0.74 -14.85 2.91
CA GLY A 14 -0.27 -14.87 1.52
C GLY A 14 -0.06 -16.30 1.03
N ASN A 15 -0.91 -16.79 0.13
CA ASN A 15 -0.79 -18.14 -0.46
C ASN A 15 -0.99 -18.17 -1.98
N GLY A 16 -1.06 -16.99 -2.62
CA GLY A 16 -1.26 -16.84 -4.07
C GLY A 16 -2.68 -17.13 -4.56
N LYS A 17 -3.61 -17.58 -3.70
CA LYS A 17 -4.98 -17.95 -4.13
C LYS A 17 -5.85 -16.76 -4.53
N ASN A 18 -5.53 -15.56 -4.04
CA ASN A 18 -6.33 -14.37 -4.28
C ASN A 18 -5.58 -13.44 -5.23
N ALA A 19 -6.22 -13.07 -6.34
CA ALA A 19 -5.70 -12.09 -7.29
C ALA A 19 -6.42 -10.74 -7.08
N PHE A 20 -5.63 -9.69 -6.90
CA PHE A 20 -6.14 -8.33 -6.71
C PHE A 20 -6.16 -7.60 -8.05
N HIS A 21 -7.32 -7.10 -8.41
CA HIS A 21 -7.56 -6.36 -9.65
C HIS A 21 -7.95 -4.92 -9.34
N CYS A 22 -7.63 -4.00 -10.25
CA CYS A 22 -8.06 -2.61 -10.14
C CYS A 22 -9.59 -2.54 -10.09
N PHE A 23 -10.14 -1.90 -9.06
CA PHE A 23 -11.59 -1.76 -8.91
C PHE A 23 -12.26 -1.05 -10.11
N PHE A 24 -11.53 -0.11 -10.72
CA PHE A 24 -12.04 0.78 -11.76
C PHE A 24 -11.99 0.18 -13.17
N CYS A 25 -10.97 -0.63 -13.49
CA CYS A 25 -10.78 -1.12 -14.87
C CYS A 25 -10.52 -2.64 -14.99
N GLY A 26 -10.42 -3.35 -13.86
CA GLY A 26 -10.22 -4.80 -13.85
C GLY A 26 -8.81 -5.28 -14.18
N LEU A 27 -7.83 -4.39 -14.45
CA LEU A 27 -6.43 -4.81 -14.64
C LEU A 27 -5.91 -5.56 -13.40
N ALA A 28 -5.24 -6.69 -13.60
CA ALA A 28 -4.52 -7.39 -12.54
C ALA A 28 -3.41 -6.49 -11.94
N ILE A 29 -3.45 -6.28 -10.62
CA ILE A 29 -2.51 -5.43 -9.89
C ILE A 29 -1.42 -6.25 -9.23
N THR A 30 -1.82 -7.26 -8.46
CA THR A 30 -0.93 -8.14 -7.69
C THR A 30 -1.70 -9.37 -7.18
N SER A 31 -1.07 -10.20 -6.37
CA SER A 31 -1.64 -11.42 -5.79
C SER A 31 -1.25 -11.58 -4.32
N SER A 32 -1.97 -12.42 -3.57
CA SER A 32 -1.76 -12.55 -2.12
C SER A 32 -0.40 -13.10 -1.72
N ASP A 33 0.29 -13.84 -2.59
CA ASP A 33 1.70 -14.24 -2.38
C ASP A 33 2.67 -13.05 -2.33
N ARG A 34 2.25 -11.86 -2.80
CA ARG A 34 3.05 -10.64 -2.72
C ARG A 34 2.82 -9.84 -1.45
N PHE A 35 1.89 -10.23 -0.57
CA PHE A 35 1.72 -9.56 0.72
C PHE A 35 3.05 -9.45 1.44
N THR A 36 3.30 -8.30 2.05
CA THR A 36 4.52 -8.05 2.82
C THR A 36 4.18 -7.43 4.16
N THR A 37 4.81 -7.94 5.21
CA THR A 37 4.59 -7.46 6.57
C THR A 37 5.44 -6.22 6.81
N ILE A 38 4.78 -5.10 7.09
CA ILE A 38 5.39 -3.85 7.54
C ILE A 38 4.94 -3.61 8.96
N SER A 39 5.87 -3.32 9.89
CA SER A 39 5.52 -3.07 11.30
C SER A 39 4.54 -4.10 11.90
N HIS A 40 4.84 -5.39 11.68
CA HIS A 40 4.10 -6.56 12.17
C HIS A 40 2.73 -6.85 11.54
N SER A 41 2.27 -6.09 10.55
CA SER A 41 1.04 -6.41 9.80
C SER A 41 1.22 -6.23 8.30
N ASN A 42 0.34 -6.81 7.51
CA ASN A 42 0.18 -6.50 6.09
C ASN A 42 -1.15 -5.80 5.76
N ILE A 43 -1.97 -5.58 6.79
CA ILE A 43 -3.21 -4.80 6.74
C ILE A 43 -3.11 -3.71 7.80
N HIS A 44 -3.28 -2.47 7.37
CA HIS A 44 -3.18 -1.31 8.23
C HIS A 44 -4.45 -0.47 8.14
N CYS A 45 -4.93 -0.02 9.29
CA CYS A 45 -6.11 0.82 9.40
C CYS A 45 -5.67 2.18 9.96
N PHE A 46 -5.57 3.17 9.08
CA PHE A 46 -5.20 4.55 9.42
C PHE A 46 -6.39 5.49 9.32
N THR A 47 -6.26 6.68 9.90
CA THR A 47 -7.19 7.79 9.68
C THR A 47 -6.40 8.94 9.05
N ASN A 48 -6.87 9.46 7.92
CA ASN A 48 -6.25 10.64 7.30
C ASN A 48 -6.57 11.91 8.10
N PRO A 49 -5.87 13.04 7.86
CA PRO A 49 -6.13 14.30 8.59
C PRO A 49 -7.57 14.81 8.51
N SER A 50 -8.31 14.44 7.47
CA SER A 50 -9.73 14.77 7.29
C SER A 50 -10.69 13.84 8.05
N GLY A 51 -10.18 12.88 8.82
CA GLY A 51 -11.00 11.94 9.61
C GLY A 51 -11.47 10.69 8.86
N LEU A 52 -11.06 10.48 7.61
CA LEU A 52 -11.46 9.30 6.83
C LEU A 52 -10.59 8.09 7.18
N ARG A 53 -11.23 6.96 7.47
CA ARG A 53 -10.56 5.68 7.70
C ARG A 53 -10.05 5.09 6.38
N CYS A 54 -8.76 4.75 6.34
CA CYS A 54 -8.10 4.10 5.21
C CYS A 54 -7.61 2.72 5.64
N GLU A 55 -8.17 1.67 5.04
CA GLU A 55 -7.64 0.31 5.13
C GLU A 55 -6.66 0.08 3.98
N ILE A 56 -5.44 -0.32 4.31
CA ILE A 56 -4.31 -0.42 3.39
C ILE A 56 -3.73 -1.81 3.44
N TYR A 57 -3.57 -2.42 2.27
CA TYR A 57 -2.87 -3.67 2.05
C TYR A 57 -1.44 -3.40 1.58
N THR A 58 -0.46 -4.03 2.23
CA THR A 58 0.96 -3.87 1.87
C THR A 58 1.48 -5.03 1.04
N PHE A 59 2.07 -4.70 -0.11
CA PHE A 59 2.63 -5.68 -1.05
C PHE A 59 4.10 -5.37 -1.36
N SER A 60 4.90 -6.42 -1.50
CA SER A 60 6.29 -6.32 -1.96
C SER A 60 6.42 -5.97 -3.45
N SER A 61 5.41 -6.31 -4.26
CA SER A 61 5.39 -6.04 -5.70
C SER A 61 3.97 -5.87 -6.21
N CYS A 62 3.77 -4.94 -7.13
CA CYS A 62 2.49 -4.66 -7.82
C CYS A 62 2.72 -4.35 -9.30
N PRO A 63 2.89 -5.36 -10.17
CA PRO A 63 3.18 -5.14 -11.61
C PRO A 63 2.12 -4.32 -12.36
N GLY A 64 0.87 -4.30 -11.88
CA GLY A 64 -0.20 -3.51 -12.46
C GLY A 64 -0.30 -2.07 -11.93
N ALA A 65 0.60 -1.65 -11.03
CA ALA A 65 0.68 -0.29 -10.50
C ALA A 65 1.99 0.40 -10.93
N ILE A 66 1.98 1.73 -10.94
CA ILE A 66 3.16 2.58 -11.20
C ILE A 66 3.24 3.70 -10.15
N PRO A 67 4.44 4.09 -9.71
CA PRO A 67 4.60 5.29 -8.89
C PRO A 67 4.40 6.55 -9.75
N TYR A 68 3.89 7.63 -9.16
CA TYR A 68 3.70 8.91 -9.81
C TYR A 68 4.00 10.07 -8.86
N GLY A 69 4.78 11.04 -9.34
CA GLY A 69 5.25 12.19 -8.58
C GLY A 69 6.56 11.95 -7.83
N GLN A 70 7.09 13.02 -7.24
CA GLN A 70 8.28 12.97 -6.38
C GLN A 70 7.93 12.36 -5.01
N PRO A 71 8.70 11.39 -4.50
CA PRO A 71 8.47 10.85 -3.17
C PRO A 71 8.65 11.91 -2.07
N THR A 72 7.71 11.95 -1.11
CA THR A 72 7.73 12.85 0.06
C THR A 72 7.51 12.08 1.36
N ASP A 73 8.04 12.55 2.48
CA ASP A 73 7.77 12.01 3.82
C ASP A 73 6.64 12.77 4.54
N GLU A 74 6.09 13.82 3.93
CA GLU A 74 4.99 14.61 4.46
C GLU A 74 3.79 13.71 4.80
N HIS A 75 3.38 13.75 6.07
CA HIS A 75 2.26 12.94 6.57
C HIS A 75 2.36 11.44 6.28
N SER A 76 3.57 10.88 6.13
CA SER A 76 3.72 9.43 5.95
C SER A 76 3.04 8.64 7.08
N TRP A 77 2.42 7.52 6.74
CA TRP A 77 1.87 6.57 7.72
C TRP A 77 2.88 5.54 8.19
N PHE A 78 3.96 5.36 7.43
CA PHE A 78 5.05 4.43 7.73
C PHE A 78 6.30 5.25 8.00
N PRO A 79 6.68 5.43 9.28
CA PRO A 79 7.94 6.08 9.63
C PRO A 79 9.10 5.42 8.87
N GLU A 80 10.12 6.20 8.50
CA GLU A 80 11.28 5.76 7.71
C GLU A 80 11.04 5.58 6.19
N PHE A 81 9.83 5.81 5.71
CA PHE A 81 9.50 5.75 4.29
C PHE A 81 8.96 7.08 3.75
N ARG A 82 9.45 7.46 2.58
CA ARG A 82 8.81 8.44 1.69
C ARG A 82 7.77 7.73 0.84
N TRP A 83 6.73 8.44 0.44
CA TRP A 83 5.68 7.93 -0.43
C TRP A 83 5.50 8.78 -1.68
N SER A 84 5.14 8.13 -2.78
CA SER A 84 4.54 8.76 -3.96
C SER A 84 3.20 8.09 -4.29
N LEU A 85 2.41 8.68 -5.19
CA LEU A 85 1.12 8.09 -5.56
C LEU A 85 1.35 6.77 -6.30
N ALA A 86 0.60 5.73 -5.96
CA ALA A 86 0.50 4.51 -6.75
C ALA A 86 -0.74 4.60 -7.64
N LEU A 87 -0.54 4.63 -8.95
CA LEU A 87 -1.61 4.68 -9.94
C LEU A 87 -1.75 3.33 -10.64
N CYS A 88 -2.98 2.98 -11.02
CA CYS A 88 -3.19 1.85 -11.93
C CYS A 88 -2.44 2.10 -13.24
N ARG A 89 -1.61 1.16 -13.68
CA ARG A 89 -0.81 1.31 -14.90
C ARG A 89 -1.67 1.52 -16.14
N GLN A 90 -2.87 0.96 -16.18
CA GLN A 90 -3.83 1.08 -17.29
C GLN A 90 -4.67 2.34 -17.19
N CYS A 91 -5.54 2.45 -16.17
CA CYS A 91 -6.54 3.52 -16.11
C CYS A 91 -6.11 4.77 -15.34
N LYS A 92 -4.91 4.79 -14.76
CA LYS A 92 -4.34 5.91 -13.97
C LYS A 92 -5.11 6.31 -12.71
N ASN A 93 -6.22 5.63 -12.37
CA ASN A 93 -6.87 5.83 -11.09
C ASN A 93 -5.92 5.54 -9.93
N HIS A 94 -6.01 6.37 -8.89
CA HIS A 94 -5.23 6.23 -7.66
C HIS A 94 -5.59 4.93 -6.95
N LEU A 95 -4.60 4.10 -6.66
CA LEU A 95 -4.77 2.83 -5.93
C LEU A 95 -4.25 2.91 -4.49
N GLY A 96 -3.42 3.91 -4.17
CA GLY A 96 -2.76 4.07 -2.88
C GLY A 96 -1.38 4.68 -3.08
N TRP A 97 -0.36 4.15 -2.40
CA TRP A 97 0.97 4.76 -2.34
C TRP A 97 2.08 3.75 -2.60
N HIS A 98 3.16 4.21 -3.22
CA HIS A 98 4.43 3.48 -3.30
C HIS A 98 5.41 4.08 -2.28
N TYR A 99 5.91 3.24 -1.37
CA TYR A 99 6.80 3.62 -0.30
C TYR A 99 8.23 3.25 -0.63
N THR A 100 9.16 4.18 -0.42
CA THR A 100 10.61 3.99 -0.59
C THR A 100 11.32 4.35 0.70
N SER A 101 12.23 3.48 1.15
CA SER A 101 13.00 3.70 2.37
C SER A 101 13.85 4.97 2.26
N ILE A 102 13.92 5.73 3.34
CA ILE A 102 14.82 6.90 3.45
C ILE A 102 16.28 6.44 3.56
N SER A 103 16.53 5.25 4.11
CA SER A 103 17.85 4.65 4.28
C SER A 103 18.06 3.47 3.33
N GLU A 104 19.20 3.43 2.64
CA GLU A 104 19.54 2.32 1.74
C GLU A 104 19.87 1.00 2.47
N LEU A 105 20.13 1.09 3.77
CA LEU A 105 20.46 -0.04 4.65
C LEU A 105 19.20 -0.71 5.21
N SER A 106 18.08 -0.01 5.26
CA SER A 106 16.82 -0.54 5.80
C SER A 106 16.17 -1.52 4.83
N LYS A 107 15.54 -2.55 5.39
CA LYS A 107 14.70 -3.51 4.64
C LYS A 107 13.26 -3.44 5.16
N PRO A 108 12.25 -3.46 4.27
CA PRO A 108 12.38 -3.47 2.80
C PRO A 108 12.84 -2.11 2.24
N ARG A 109 13.49 -2.11 1.06
CA ARG A 109 13.86 -0.86 0.36
C ARG A 109 12.67 -0.11 -0.21
N GLY A 110 11.56 -0.81 -0.44
CA GLY A 110 10.29 -0.23 -0.83
C GLY A 110 9.18 -1.27 -0.83
N PHE A 111 7.95 -0.78 -0.84
CA PHE A 111 6.73 -1.59 -0.87
C PHE A 111 5.56 -0.75 -1.38
N TRP A 112 4.41 -1.39 -1.60
CA TRP A 112 3.19 -0.76 -2.07
C TRP A 112 2.14 -0.81 -0.97
N GLY A 113 1.54 0.31 -0.61
CA GLY A 113 0.39 0.37 0.29
C GLY A 113 -0.86 0.75 -0.50
N LEU A 114 -1.71 -0.22 -0.83
CA LEU A 114 -2.89 -0.01 -1.66
C LEU A 114 -4.17 0.00 -0.83
N LEU A 115 -5.09 0.90 -1.15
CA LEU A 115 -6.40 1.02 -0.52
C LEU A 115 -7.24 -0.21 -0.85
N SER A 116 -7.76 -0.90 0.18
CA SER A 116 -8.50 -2.15 -0.02
C SER A 116 -9.72 -1.97 -0.91
N TYR A 117 -10.44 -0.85 -0.77
CA TYR A 117 -11.62 -0.51 -1.58
C TYR A 117 -11.30 -0.08 -3.02
N HIS A 118 -10.02 0.09 -3.40
CA HIS A 118 -9.59 0.28 -4.79
C HIS A 118 -9.13 -1.03 -5.45
N LEU A 119 -9.20 -2.15 -4.71
CA LEU A 119 -8.90 -3.48 -5.18
C LEU A 119 -10.17 -4.34 -5.16
N ARG A 120 -10.33 -5.19 -6.18
CA ARG A 120 -11.30 -6.29 -6.19
C ARG A 120 -10.55 -7.61 -6.13
N THR A 121 -10.92 -8.47 -5.19
CA THR A 121 -10.44 -9.86 -5.15
C THR A 121 -11.28 -10.69 -6.11
N ARG A 122 -10.63 -11.52 -6.93
CA ARG A 122 -11.26 -12.57 -7.72
C ARG A 122 -10.69 -13.92 -7.31
#